data_AF-A0A7C8ACP4-F1
#
_entry.id   AF-A0A7C8ACP4-F1
#
_cell.length_a   1.000
_cell.length_b   1.000
_cell.length_c   1.000
_cell.angle_alpha   90.00
_cell.angle_beta   90.00
_cell.angle_gamma   90.00
#
_symmetry.space_group_name_H-M   'P 1'
#
loop_
_entity.id
_entity.type
_entity.pdbx_description
1 polymer ?
#
loop_
_entity_poly.entity_id
_entity_poly.type
_entity_poly.pdbx_seq_one_letter_code
_entity_poly.pdbx_strand_id
1 'polypeptide(L)'
;MLNSITAQKIVDLMAKSISFRHENRHEEALACLDEALKIDSNFFPVLKEKGIVLNELARYEEAVESFDLFLKFVSLPQVRQLRENSLRDALAGYDRILAENPENVEALLKRGDILQRLHRYGDAVHSYNRALEMQPKNIDAFNRRGNAFLALDRHEEALESYDRALETAPRKAVLLFNRGNVLQQLGRMDEAVENYSRALSYKSDFAEAMMEQSHCRLAMGDFKTGWRQYESRWQTGPLKGKKLKSPEPLWLGEEQLYGKTILLWAEQGFGDTLQFLRYVPLVAQTAGLAIVRVPVPLRALTVTLKCPISIVTHKEPLPSHDFHCPLVSLPLAFGTTLESIPA
;
A
#
# COMPACT_ATOMS: atom_id res chain seq x y z
N MET A 1 12.55 17.93 -9.52
CA MET A 1 13.97 18.27 -9.37
C MET A 1 14.04 19.46 -8.42
N LEU A 2 14.66 19.28 -7.24
CA LEU A 2 15.01 20.39 -6.35
C LEU A 2 15.92 21.36 -7.11
N ASN A 3 15.74 22.67 -6.94
CA ASN A 3 16.72 23.62 -7.45
C ASN A 3 17.95 23.65 -6.53
N SER A 4 19.09 24.11 -7.03
CA SER A 4 20.36 24.10 -6.28
C SER A 4 20.30 24.84 -4.94
N ILE A 5 19.51 25.91 -4.86
CA ILE A 5 19.33 26.72 -3.64
C ILE A 5 18.58 25.94 -2.57
N THR A 6 17.51 25.21 -2.94
CA THR A 6 16.74 24.38 -2.02
C THR A 6 17.55 23.19 -1.50
N ALA A 7 18.37 22.57 -2.34
CA ALA A 7 19.27 21.50 -1.93
C ALA A 7 20.35 21.99 -0.95
N GLN A 8 20.95 23.16 -1.22
CA GLN A 8 21.96 23.75 -0.34
C GLN A 8 21.39 24.02 1.06
N LYS A 9 20.19 24.61 1.15
CA LYS A 9 19.54 24.90 2.43
C LYS A 9 19.31 23.64 3.28
N ILE A 10 18.93 22.52 2.65
CA ILE A 10 18.76 21.23 3.33
C ILE A 10 20.11 20.74 3.88
N VAL A 11 21.18 20.82 3.08
CA VAL A 11 22.53 20.41 3.49
C VAL A 11 23.04 21.26 4.65
N ASP A 12 22.80 22.58 4.62
CA ASP A 12 23.20 23.48 5.71
C ASP A 12 22.48 23.15 7.02
N LEU A 13 21.17 22.86 6.95
CA LEU A 13 20.37 22.43 8.12
C LEU A 13 20.88 21.09 8.67
N MET A 14 21.24 20.15 7.82
CA MET A 14 21.84 18.87 8.23
C MET A 14 23.20 19.06 8.89
N ALA A 15 24.09 19.89 8.32
CA ALA A 15 25.39 20.18 8.91
C ALA A 15 25.24 20.83 10.29
N LYS A 16 24.29 21.76 10.43
CA LYS A 16 23.93 22.38 11.71
C LYS A 16 23.42 21.36 12.72
N SER A 17 22.58 20.42 12.29
CA SER A 17 22.10 19.32 13.13
C SER A 17 23.27 18.47 13.67
N ILE A 18 24.23 18.12 12.81
CA ILE A 18 25.42 17.35 13.20
C ILE A 18 26.25 18.12 14.23
N SER A 19 26.43 19.44 14.06
CA SER A 19 27.12 20.29 15.05
C SER A 19 26.41 20.27 16.40
N PHE A 20 25.09 20.50 16.42
CA PHE A 20 24.31 20.46 17.66
C PHE A 20 24.35 19.09 18.34
N ARG A 21 24.34 18.01 17.56
CA ARG A 21 24.48 16.65 18.08
C ARG A 21 25.84 16.44 18.76
N HIS A 22 26.94 16.92 18.17
CA HIS A 22 28.27 16.88 18.81
C HIS A 22 28.34 17.71 20.10
N GLU A 23 27.53 18.74 20.21
CA GLU A 23 27.36 19.56 21.42
C GLU A 23 26.37 18.94 22.44
N ASN A 24 25.82 17.74 22.18
CA ASN A 24 24.75 17.07 22.96
C ASN A 24 23.42 17.87 23.02
N ARG A 25 23.19 18.78 22.06
CA ARG A 25 21.97 19.59 21.92
C ARG A 25 20.98 18.88 20.98
N HIS A 26 20.57 17.67 21.37
CA HIS A 26 19.81 16.76 20.49
C HIS A 26 18.43 17.30 20.06
N GLU A 27 17.72 18.06 20.90
CA GLU A 27 16.44 18.68 20.50
C GLU A 27 16.62 19.75 19.42
N GLU A 28 17.70 20.54 19.50
CA GLU A 28 18.00 21.53 18.45
C GLU A 28 18.48 20.86 17.17
N ALA A 29 19.23 19.77 17.31
CA ALA A 29 19.62 18.93 16.18
C ALA A 29 18.38 18.39 15.46
N LEU A 30 17.40 17.89 16.21
CA LEU A 30 16.13 17.39 15.67
C LEU A 30 15.33 18.50 14.98
N ALA A 31 15.22 19.68 15.59
CA ALA A 31 14.53 20.82 15.01
C ALA A 31 15.11 21.22 13.64
N CYS A 32 16.44 21.19 13.47
CA CYS A 32 17.07 21.45 12.18
C CYS A 32 16.66 20.43 11.10
N LEU A 33 16.56 19.15 11.49
CA LEU A 33 16.16 18.07 10.56
C LEU A 33 14.68 18.18 10.19
N ASP A 34 13.82 18.56 11.13
CA ASP A 34 12.40 18.81 10.85
C ASP A 34 12.21 19.98 9.89
N GLU A 35 12.96 21.07 10.06
CA GLU A 35 12.96 22.18 9.10
C GLU A 35 13.45 21.74 7.71
N ALA A 36 14.43 20.83 7.64
CA ALA A 36 14.89 20.29 6.37
C ALA A 36 13.80 19.43 5.68
N LEU A 37 13.07 18.62 6.45
CA LEU A 37 11.96 17.79 5.93
C LEU A 37 10.72 18.61 5.54
N LYS A 38 10.57 19.84 6.05
CA LYS A 38 9.56 20.79 5.55
C LYS A 38 9.88 21.27 4.13
N ILE A 39 11.16 21.34 3.75
CA ILE A 39 11.60 21.74 2.40
C ILE A 39 11.44 20.56 1.43
N ASP A 40 11.94 19.38 1.81
CA ASP A 40 11.72 18.13 1.09
C ASP A 40 11.55 16.96 2.06
N SER A 41 10.31 16.49 2.20
CA SER A 41 9.95 15.41 3.11
C SER A 41 10.53 14.04 2.74
N ASN A 42 11.03 13.90 1.51
CA ASN A 42 11.60 12.66 0.99
C ASN A 42 13.13 12.70 0.88
N PHE A 43 13.79 13.74 1.40
CA PHE A 43 15.25 13.83 1.38
C PHE A 43 15.87 12.80 2.34
N PHE A 44 16.08 11.58 1.84
CA PHE A 44 16.38 10.41 2.66
C PHE A 44 17.64 10.53 3.54
N PRO A 45 18.72 11.28 3.20
CA PRO A 45 19.82 11.46 4.15
C PRO A 45 19.38 12.10 5.47
N VAL A 46 18.43 13.08 5.43
CA VAL A 46 17.88 13.72 6.64
C VAL A 46 17.11 12.71 7.48
N LEU A 47 16.37 11.79 6.85
CA LEU A 47 15.60 10.76 7.56
C LEU A 47 16.49 9.81 8.37
N LYS A 48 17.65 9.43 7.82
CA LYS A 48 18.62 8.60 8.53
C LYS A 48 19.17 9.33 9.76
N GLU A 49 19.63 10.57 9.57
CA GLU A 49 20.18 11.37 10.67
C GLU A 49 19.12 11.67 11.74
N LYS A 50 17.87 11.91 11.33
CA LYS A 50 16.74 12.09 12.25
C LYS A 50 16.52 10.85 13.13
N GLY A 51 16.52 9.66 12.53
CA GLY A 51 16.40 8.42 13.31
C GLY A 51 17.54 8.22 14.32
N ILE A 52 18.76 8.64 13.98
CA ILE A 52 19.91 8.57 14.90
C ILE A 52 19.73 9.55 16.07
N VAL A 53 19.37 10.80 15.81
CA VAL A 53 19.12 11.82 16.86
C VAL A 53 17.95 11.39 17.77
N LEU A 54 16.88 10.82 17.20
CA LEU A 54 15.75 10.33 17.97
C LEU A 54 16.12 9.18 18.91
N ASN A 55 17.03 8.28 18.51
CA ASN A 55 17.56 7.26 19.41
C ASN A 55 18.31 7.85 20.59
N GLU A 56 19.09 8.92 20.38
CA GLU A 56 19.82 9.61 21.46
C GLU A 56 18.88 10.31 22.45
N LEU A 57 17.71 10.74 21.97
CA LEU A 57 16.62 11.27 22.79
C LEU A 57 15.76 10.17 23.43
N ALA A 58 16.09 8.89 23.24
CA ALA A 58 15.26 7.74 23.63
C ALA A 58 13.83 7.74 23.05
N ARG A 59 13.62 8.46 21.94
CA ARG A 59 12.36 8.54 21.18
C ARG A 59 12.32 7.43 20.13
N TYR A 60 12.38 6.19 20.61
CA TYR A 60 12.64 5.02 19.77
C TYR A 60 11.56 4.75 18.72
N GLU A 61 10.28 4.89 19.04
CA GLU A 61 9.19 4.66 18.06
C GLU A 61 9.31 5.60 16.84
N GLU A 62 9.56 6.89 17.10
CA GLU A 62 9.76 7.90 16.05
C GLU A 62 11.06 7.66 15.26
N ALA A 63 12.09 7.14 15.93
CA ALA A 63 13.32 6.73 15.25
C ALA A 63 13.03 5.60 14.24
N VAL A 64 12.27 4.58 14.64
CA VAL A 64 11.89 3.48 13.75
C VAL A 64 11.04 3.98 12.59
N GLU A 65 10.11 4.93 12.80
CA GLU A 65 9.35 5.56 11.71
C GLU A 65 10.25 6.29 10.70
N SER A 66 11.25 7.03 11.20
CA SER A 66 12.22 7.72 10.35
C SER A 66 13.06 6.73 9.52
N PHE A 67 13.49 5.62 10.13
CA PHE A 67 14.20 4.55 9.43
C PHE A 67 13.30 3.79 8.44
N ASP A 68 12.04 3.53 8.80
CA ASP A 68 11.04 2.91 7.91
C ASP A 68 10.85 3.78 6.65
N LEU A 69 10.79 5.10 6.81
CA LEU A 69 10.69 6.02 5.67
C LEU A 69 11.97 6.04 4.83
N PHE A 70 13.16 6.05 5.46
CA PHE A 70 14.45 5.92 4.76
C PHE A 70 14.52 4.66 3.89
N LEU A 71 14.14 3.52 4.45
CA LEU A 71 14.27 2.20 3.81
C LEU A 71 13.35 2.03 2.60
N LYS A 72 12.35 2.90 2.41
CA LYS A 72 11.56 2.96 1.17
C LYS A 72 12.37 3.45 -0.04
N PHE A 73 13.44 4.22 0.19
CA PHE A 73 14.28 4.79 -0.87
C PHE A 73 15.57 4.00 -1.07
N VAL A 74 16.25 3.65 0.03
CA VAL A 74 17.55 2.99 0.00
C VAL A 74 17.59 1.87 1.02
N SER A 75 17.90 0.66 0.56
CA SER A 75 18.06 -0.49 1.43
C SER A 75 19.51 -0.62 1.92
N LEU A 76 19.81 -0.10 3.12
CA LEU A 76 21.11 -0.23 3.77
C LEU A 76 21.07 -1.18 4.98
N PRO A 77 21.92 -2.22 5.04
CA PRO A 77 21.97 -3.14 6.18
C PRO A 77 22.19 -2.44 7.53
N GLN A 78 23.02 -1.39 7.55
CA GLN A 78 23.29 -0.61 8.76
C GLN A 78 22.04 0.09 9.30
N VAL A 79 21.18 0.61 8.42
CA VAL A 79 19.93 1.28 8.84
C VAL A 79 18.90 0.25 9.31
N ARG A 80 18.86 -0.94 8.70
CA ARG A 80 18.04 -2.06 9.21
C ARG A 80 18.46 -2.46 10.62
N GLN A 81 19.77 -2.52 10.89
CA GLN A 81 20.29 -2.82 12.23
C GLN A 81 19.93 -1.73 13.25
N LEU A 82 20.08 -0.45 12.90
CA LEU A 82 19.68 0.66 13.76
C LEU A 82 18.18 0.60 14.09
N ARG A 83 17.36 0.36 13.07
CA ARG A 83 15.91 0.18 13.21
C ARG A 83 15.57 -0.97 14.17
N GLU A 84 16.23 -2.12 14.02
CA GLU A 84 16.01 -3.27 14.90
C GLU A 84 16.46 -2.99 16.34
N ASN A 85 17.58 -2.31 16.53
CA ASN A 85 18.05 -1.89 17.85
C ASN A 85 17.05 -0.94 18.52
N SER A 86 16.55 0.07 17.79
CA SER A 86 15.50 0.98 18.30
C SER A 86 14.24 0.22 18.72
N LEU A 87 13.82 -0.81 17.97
CA LEU A 87 12.68 -1.65 18.38
C LEU A 87 12.97 -2.43 19.67
N ARG A 88 14.19 -2.94 19.85
CA ARG A 88 14.59 -3.63 21.09
C ARG A 88 14.66 -2.68 22.29
N ASP A 89 15.15 -1.46 22.09
CA ASP A 89 15.19 -0.43 23.14
C ASP A 89 13.78 0.05 23.53
N ALA A 90 12.89 0.24 22.54
CA ALA A 90 11.48 0.52 22.78
C ALA A 90 10.81 -0.60 23.59
N LEU A 91 11.07 -1.86 23.22
CA LEU A 91 10.56 -3.03 23.92
C LEU A 91 11.02 -3.05 25.39
N ALA A 92 12.32 -2.82 25.64
CA ALA A 92 12.86 -2.74 26.99
C ALA A 92 12.25 -1.59 27.80
N GLY A 93 11.95 -0.46 27.16
CA GLY A 93 11.22 0.65 27.78
C GLY A 93 9.83 0.24 28.26
N TYR A 94 9.04 -0.42 27.41
CA TYR A 94 7.71 -0.92 27.79
C TYR A 94 7.77 -2.05 28.81
N ASP A 95 8.78 -2.92 28.77
CA ASP A 95 9.00 -3.95 29.79
C ASP A 95 9.24 -3.33 31.18
N ARG A 96 9.98 -2.21 31.28
CA ARG A 96 10.16 -1.49 32.56
C ARG A 96 8.84 -0.88 33.06
N ILE A 97 8.07 -0.23 32.17
CA ILE A 97 6.74 0.32 32.53
C ILE A 97 5.84 -0.79 33.09
N LEU A 98 5.87 -1.98 32.48
CA LEU A 98 5.06 -3.11 32.90
C LEU A 98 5.61 -3.83 34.13
N ALA A 99 6.88 -3.67 34.47
CA ALA A 99 7.43 -4.13 35.74
C ALA A 99 6.92 -3.28 36.90
N GLU A 100 6.77 -1.97 36.69
CA GLU A 100 6.22 -1.03 37.69
C GLU A 100 4.70 -1.08 37.77
N ASN A 101 4.02 -1.21 36.62
CA ASN A 101 2.57 -1.31 36.51
C ASN A 101 2.17 -2.43 35.53
N PRO A 102 2.06 -3.68 36.01
CA PRO A 102 1.74 -4.83 35.16
C PRO A 102 0.39 -4.77 34.46
N GLU A 103 -0.55 -3.96 34.95
CA GLU A 103 -1.93 -3.85 34.45
C GLU A 103 -2.10 -2.67 33.47
N ASN A 104 -1.02 -1.98 33.12
CA ASN A 104 -1.08 -0.87 32.15
C ASN A 104 -1.41 -1.39 30.75
N VAL A 105 -2.69 -1.28 30.38
CA VAL A 105 -3.23 -1.74 29.10
C VAL A 105 -2.56 -1.09 27.90
N GLU A 106 -2.31 0.22 27.94
CA GLU A 106 -1.66 0.92 26.81
C GLU A 106 -0.24 0.40 26.61
N ALA A 107 0.53 0.22 27.70
CA ALA A 107 1.87 -0.35 27.62
C ALA A 107 1.86 -1.80 27.12
N LEU A 108 0.86 -2.61 27.49
CA LEU A 108 0.67 -3.96 26.96
C LEU A 108 0.39 -3.96 25.46
N LEU A 109 -0.49 -3.07 24.97
CA LEU A 109 -0.78 -2.93 23.54
C LEU A 109 0.46 -2.48 22.76
N LYS A 110 1.16 -1.46 23.26
CA LYS A 110 2.40 -0.95 22.64
C LYS A 110 3.52 -1.98 22.61
N ARG A 111 3.70 -2.73 23.71
CA ARG A 111 4.61 -3.88 23.75
C ARG A 111 4.28 -4.89 22.65
N GLY A 112 3.00 -5.23 22.50
CA GLY A 112 2.53 -6.12 21.44
C GLY A 112 2.84 -5.60 20.03
N ASP A 113 2.63 -4.31 19.78
CA ASP A 113 2.91 -3.68 18.49
C ASP A 113 4.41 -3.74 18.14
N ILE A 114 5.28 -3.44 19.11
CA ILE A 114 6.73 -3.55 18.94
C ILE A 114 7.16 -4.99 18.66
N LEU A 115 6.56 -5.96 19.36
CA LEU A 115 6.82 -7.38 19.14
C LEU A 115 6.38 -7.83 17.74
N GLN A 116 5.26 -7.32 17.20
CA GLN A 116 4.89 -7.58 15.80
C GLN A 116 5.92 -7.03 14.81
N ARG A 117 6.44 -5.80 15.05
CA ARG A 117 7.49 -5.19 14.21
C ARG A 117 8.83 -5.94 14.29
N LEU A 118 9.04 -6.71 15.35
CA LEU A 118 10.16 -7.63 15.55
C LEU A 118 9.85 -9.07 15.08
N HIS A 119 8.69 -9.30 14.45
CA HIS A 119 8.23 -10.63 14.01
C HIS A 119 8.06 -11.67 15.14
N ARG A 120 7.94 -11.21 16.40
CA ARG A 120 7.70 -12.04 17.59
C ARG A 120 6.20 -12.15 17.87
N TYR A 121 5.46 -12.70 16.91
CA TYR A 121 3.99 -12.67 16.92
C TYR A 121 3.36 -13.42 18.11
N GLY A 122 3.96 -14.54 18.55
CA GLY A 122 3.48 -15.28 19.73
C GLY A 122 3.56 -14.45 21.02
N ASP A 123 4.66 -13.73 21.21
CA ASP A 123 4.83 -12.83 22.37
C ASP A 123 3.87 -11.63 22.27
N ALA A 124 3.61 -11.14 21.06
CA ALA A 124 2.63 -10.09 20.83
C ALA A 124 1.21 -10.54 21.23
N VAL A 125 0.81 -11.76 20.84
CA VAL A 125 -0.46 -12.37 21.27
C VAL A 125 -0.54 -12.43 22.80
N HIS A 126 0.54 -12.84 23.47
CA HIS A 126 0.56 -12.86 24.94
C HIS A 126 0.32 -11.46 25.54
N SER A 127 0.98 -10.43 25.01
CA SER A 127 0.76 -9.03 25.42
C SER A 127 -0.70 -8.59 25.22
N TYR A 128 -1.32 -8.91 24.08
CA TYR A 128 -2.72 -8.56 23.83
C TYR A 128 -3.70 -9.36 24.69
N ASN A 129 -3.41 -10.62 25.01
CA ASN A 129 -4.22 -11.41 25.94
C ASN A 129 -4.21 -10.79 27.34
N ARG A 130 -3.04 -10.38 27.85
CA ARG A 130 -2.97 -9.65 29.12
C ARG A 130 -3.76 -8.34 29.08
N ALA A 131 -3.71 -7.59 27.97
CA ALA A 131 -4.52 -6.39 27.81
C ALA A 131 -6.04 -6.69 27.86
N LEU A 132 -6.46 -7.83 27.29
CA LEU A 132 -7.84 -8.29 27.29
C LEU A 132 -8.29 -8.85 28.66
N GLU A 133 -7.38 -9.40 29.47
CA GLU A 133 -7.69 -9.74 30.87
C GLU A 133 -8.09 -8.49 31.66
N MET A 134 -7.41 -7.37 31.44
CA MET A 134 -7.70 -6.09 32.10
C MET A 134 -8.93 -5.39 31.49
N GLN A 135 -9.10 -5.49 30.16
CA GLN A 135 -10.22 -4.89 29.43
C GLN A 135 -10.85 -5.90 28.46
N PRO A 136 -11.79 -6.75 28.92
CA PRO A 136 -12.34 -7.87 28.15
C PRO A 136 -13.13 -7.49 26.88
N LYS A 137 -13.45 -6.21 26.69
CA LYS A 137 -14.16 -5.67 25.53
C LYS A 137 -13.33 -4.67 24.73
N ASN A 138 -12.01 -4.64 24.92
CA ASN A 138 -11.14 -3.72 24.19
C ASN A 138 -11.06 -4.13 22.71
N ILE A 139 -11.73 -3.36 21.86
CA ILE A 139 -11.83 -3.58 20.42
C ILE A 139 -10.45 -3.58 19.76
N ASP A 140 -9.57 -2.67 20.17
CA ASP A 140 -8.26 -2.52 19.54
C ASP A 140 -7.32 -3.67 19.93
N ALA A 141 -7.40 -4.16 21.18
CA ALA A 141 -6.69 -5.35 21.63
C ALA A 141 -7.08 -6.59 20.82
N PHE A 142 -8.39 -6.81 20.62
CA PHE A 142 -8.89 -7.91 19.78
C PHE A 142 -8.45 -7.77 18.32
N ASN A 143 -8.53 -6.57 17.74
CA ASN A 143 -8.08 -6.33 16.37
C ASN A 143 -6.57 -6.65 16.19
N ARG A 144 -5.74 -6.14 17.10
CA ARG A 144 -4.28 -6.37 17.07
C ARG A 144 -3.93 -7.83 17.30
N ARG A 145 -4.65 -8.52 18.19
CA ARG A 145 -4.53 -9.96 18.41
C ARG A 145 -4.92 -10.76 17.16
N GLY A 146 -6.00 -10.39 16.49
CA GLY A 146 -6.42 -10.99 15.22
C GLY A 146 -5.34 -10.86 14.14
N ASN A 147 -4.74 -9.68 14.00
CA ASN A 147 -3.62 -9.45 13.08
C ASN A 147 -2.39 -10.31 13.45
N ALA A 148 -2.11 -10.48 14.75
CA ALA A 148 -1.00 -11.30 15.22
C ALA A 148 -1.21 -12.79 14.92
N PHE A 149 -2.42 -13.30 15.10
CA PHE A 149 -2.78 -14.67 14.74
C PHE A 149 -2.74 -14.90 13.24
N LEU A 150 -3.18 -13.92 12.44
CA LEU A 150 -3.07 -13.99 10.99
C LEU A 150 -1.62 -14.12 10.53
N ALA A 151 -0.69 -13.38 11.15
CA ALA A 151 0.75 -13.49 10.87
C ALA A 151 1.38 -14.81 11.35
N LEU A 152 0.67 -15.59 12.16
CA LEU A 152 1.04 -16.94 12.60
C LEU A 152 0.31 -18.04 11.80
N ASP A 153 -0.41 -17.68 10.73
CA ASP A 153 -1.28 -18.57 9.95
C ASP A 153 -2.34 -19.29 10.81
N ARG A 154 -2.74 -18.67 11.93
CA ARG A 154 -3.78 -19.14 12.87
C ARG A 154 -5.11 -18.47 12.55
N HIS A 155 -5.72 -18.89 11.45
CA HIS A 155 -6.86 -18.20 10.85
C HIS A 155 -8.12 -18.25 11.72
N GLU A 156 -8.40 -19.37 12.38
CA GLU A 156 -9.57 -19.55 13.24
C GLU A 156 -9.53 -18.62 14.46
N GLU A 157 -8.38 -18.50 15.13
CA GLU A 157 -8.20 -17.59 16.27
C GLU A 157 -8.19 -16.11 15.84
N ALA A 158 -7.75 -15.83 14.61
CA ALA A 158 -7.88 -14.51 14.01
C ALA A 158 -9.36 -14.14 13.81
N LEU A 159 -10.16 -15.04 13.23
CA LEU A 159 -11.61 -14.86 13.07
C LEU A 159 -12.31 -14.65 14.41
N GLU A 160 -12.02 -15.49 15.42
CA GLU A 160 -12.57 -15.34 16.76
C GLU A 160 -12.27 -13.95 17.31
N SER A 161 -11.03 -13.49 17.19
CA SER A 161 -10.64 -12.17 17.68
C SER A 161 -11.40 -11.04 16.98
N TYR A 162 -11.58 -11.10 15.65
CA TYR A 162 -12.38 -10.12 14.94
C TYR A 162 -13.87 -10.19 15.28
N ASP A 163 -14.43 -11.39 15.47
CA ASP A 163 -15.82 -11.60 15.87
C ASP A 163 -16.10 -10.94 17.23
N ARG A 164 -15.22 -11.17 18.23
CA ARG A 164 -15.31 -10.53 19.56
C ARG A 164 -15.23 -9.00 19.46
N ALA A 165 -14.39 -8.46 18.58
CA ALA A 165 -14.32 -7.02 18.34
C ALA A 165 -15.60 -6.47 17.68
N LEU A 166 -16.17 -7.21 16.72
CA LEU A 166 -17.39 -6.86 15.99
C LEU A 166 -18.65 -6.97 16.84
N GLU A 167 -18.70 -7.83 17.86
CA GLU A 167 -19.78 -7.85 18.86
C GLU A 167 -19.94 -6.48 19.53
N THR A 168 -18.82 -5.78 19.80
CA THR A 168 -18.83 -4.45 20.43
C THR A 168 -18.94 -3.33 19.40
N ALA A 169 -18.35 -3.49 18.21
CA ALA A 169 -18.32 -2.48 17.16
C ALA A 169 -18.74 -3.04 15.78
N PRO A 170 -20.02 -3.37 15.58
CA PRO A 170 -20.50 -4.12 14.41
C PRO A 170 -20.40 -3.38 13.08
N ARG A 171 -20.15 -2.06 13.13
CA ARG A 171 -20.01 -1.17 11.97
C ARG A 171 -18.58 -0.70 11.71
N LYS A 172 -17.58 -1.18 12.47
CA LYS A 172 -16.18 -0.76 12.29
C LYS A 172 -15.63 -1.40 11.02
N ALA A 173 -15.63 -0.64 9.92
CA ALA A 173 -15.28 -1.11 8.58
C ALA A 173 -13.92 -1.85 8.51
N VAL A 174 -12.92 -1.40 9.27
CA VAL A 174 -11.59 -2.05 9.31
C VAL A 174 -11.65 -3.48 9.87
N LEU A 175 -12.52 -3.75 10.86
CA LEU A 175 -12.68 -5.11 11.40
C LEU A 175 -13.35 -6.04 10.40
N LEU A 176 -14.39 -5.55 9.71
CA LEU A 176 -15.06 -6.29 8.64
C LEU A 176 -14.10 -6.60 7.49
N PHE A 177 -13.29 -5.62 7.09
CA PHE A 177 -12.23 -5.80 6.09
C PHE A 177 -11.21 -6.86 6.53
N ASN A 178 -10.66 -6.76 7.74
CA ASN A 178 -9.68 -7.72 8.24
C ASN A 178 -10.26 -9.14 8.34
N ARG A 179 -11.50 -9.28 8.82
CA ARG A 179 -12.23 -10.55 8.84
C ARG A 179 -12.44 -11.11 7.44
N GLY A 180 -12.81 -10.25 6.47
CA GLY A 180 -12.93 -10.60 5.06
C GLY A 180 -11.63 -11.17 4.48
N ASN A 181 -10.48 -10.56 4.81
CA ASN A 181 -9.17 -11.05 4.35
C ASN A 181 -8.87 -12.46 4.89
N VAL A 182 -9.21 -12.76 6.15
CA VAL A 182 -9.02 -14.11 6.69
C VAL A 182 -9.94 -15.12 5.99
N LEU A 183 -11.19 -14.76 5.76
CA LEU A 183 -12.15 -15.62 5.05
C LEU A 183 -11.69 -15.90 3.60
N GLN A 184 -11.15 -14.89 2.93
CA GLN A 184 -10.56 -15.04 1.60
C GLN A 184 -9.39 -16.04 1.60
N GLN A 185 -8.48 -15.95 2.58
CA GLN A 185 -7.35 -16.88 2.73
C GLN A 185 -7.82 -18.32 3.01
N LEU A 186 -8.93 -18.48 3.72
CA LEU A 186 -9.59 -19.77 3.95
C LEU A 186 -10.41 -20.28 2.74
N GLY A 187 -10.47 -19.53 1.63
CA GLY A 187 -11.26 -19.87 0.45
C GLY A 187 -12.76 -19.65 0.59
N ARG A 188 -13.23 -19.04 1.68
CA ARG A 188 -14.64 -18.72 1.96
C ARG A 188 -15.05 -17.42 1.26
N MET A 189 -14.99 -17.43 -0.07
CA MET A 189 -15.09 -16.24 -0.92
C MET A 189 -16.42 -15.49 -0.79
N ASP A 190 -17.55 -16.20 -0.71
CA ASP A 190 -18.87 -15.57 -0.54
C ASP A 190 -18.94 -14.75 0.76
N GLU A 191 -18.47 -15.32 1.86
CA GLU A 191 -18.45 -14.65 3.16
C GLU A 191 -17.45 -13.49 3.18
N ALA A 192 -16.30 -13.62 2.52
CA ALA A 192 -15.34 -12.53 2.36
C ALA A 192 -16.00 -11.34 1.65
N VAL A 193 -16.68 -11.60 0.52
CA VAL A 193 -17.40 -10.58 -0.25
C VAL A 193 -18.52 -9.93 0.55
N GLU A 194 -19.25 -10.68 1.37
CA GLU A 194 -20.25 -10.10 2.29
C GLU A 194 -19.60 -9.13 3.29
N ASN A 195 -18.48 -9.53 3.89
CA ASN A 195 -17.75 -8.69 4.84
C ASN A 195 -17.21 -7.41 4.19
N TYR A 196 -16.63 -7.51 3.00
CA TYR A 196 -16.21 -6.32 2.24
C TYR A 196 -17.41 -5.44 1.85
N SER A 197 -18.54 -6.02 1.45
CA SER A 197 -19.76 -5.25 1.12
C SER A 197 -20.24 -4.45 2.33
N ARG A 198 -20.26 -5.08 3.52
CA ARG A 198 -20.62 -4.40 4.76
C ARG A 198 -19.60 -3.31 5.12
N ALA A 199 -18.31 -3.57 4.98
CA ALA A 199 -17.27 -2.56 5.21
C ALA A 199 -17.48 -1.34 4.30
N LEU A 200 -17.75 -1.56 3.01
CA LEU A 200 -18.00 -0.52 2.01
C LEU A 200 -19.32 0.23 2.24
N SER A 201 -20.34 -0.42 2.83
CA SER A 201 -21.59 0.23 3.20
C SER A 201 -21.43 1.25 4.33
N TYR A 202 -20.45 1.04 5.23
CA TYR A 202 -20.13 1.96 6.32
C TYR A 202 -19.01 2.94 5.98
N LYS A 203 -18.14 2.57 5.03
CA LYS A 203 -17.04 3.40 4.53
C LYS A 203 -16.94 3.23 3.01
N SER A 204 -17.63 4.09 2.28
CA SER A 204 -17.72 4.00 0.81
C SER A 204 -16.43 4.34 0.08
N ASP A 205 -15.46 4.98 0.73
CA ASP A 205 -14.15 5.35 0.17
C ASP A 205 -13.02 4.38 0.60
N PHE A 206 -13.37 3.15 0.99
CA PHE A 206 -12.40 2.15 1.42
C PHE A 206 -11.80 1.38 0.23
N ALA A 207 -10.84 2.00 -0.46
CA ALA A 207 -10.25 1.46 -1.68
C ALA A 207 -9.62 0.07 -1.50
N GLU A 208 -8.98 -0.22 -0.37
CA GLU A 208 -8.42 -1.55 -0.09
C GLU A 208 -9.51 -2.63 -0.03
N ALA A 209 -10.66 -2.33 0.59
CA ALA A 209 -11.78 -3.27 0.64
C ALA A 209 -12.43 -3.46 -0.75
N MET A 210 -12.50 -2.40 -1.57
CA MET A 210 -12.96 -2.54 -2.97
C MET A 210 -12.02 -3.43 -3.79
N MET A 211 -10.70 -3.27 -3.60
CA MET A 211 -9.71 -4.09 -4.28
C MET A 211 -9.85 -5.56 -3.91
N GLU A 212 -9.88 -5.91 -2.62
CA GLU A 212 -9.99 -7.31 -2.22
C GLU A 212 -11.34 -7.94 -2.59
N GLN A 213 -12.42 -7.15 -2.52
CA GLN A 213 -13.71 -7.59 -3.05
C GLN A 213 -13.64 -7.84 -4.55
N SER A 214 -12.96 -6.99 -5.31
CA SER A 214 -12.81 -7.16 -6.77
C SER A 214 -12.10 -8.47 -7.10
N HIS A 215 -11.03 -8.82 -6.38
CA HIS A 215 -10.32 -10.08 -6.57
C HIS A 215 -11.22 -11.28 -6.31
N CYS A 216 -11.99 -11.27 -5.22
CA CYS A 216 -12.94 -12.33 -4.91
C CYS A 216 -14.03 -12.45 -5.98
N ARG A 217 -14.61 -11.32 -6.40
CA ARG A 217 -15.66 -11.26 -7.44
C ARG A 217 -15.16 -11.81 -8.77
N LEU A 218 -13.96 -11.42 -9.19
CA LEU A 218 -13.32 -11.94 -10.41
C LEU A 218 -13.07 -13.45 -10.30
N ALA A 219 -12.56 -13.93 -9.17
CA ALA A 219 -12.33 -15.36 -8.94
C ALA A 219 -13.62 -16.20 -8.95
N MET A 220 -14.74 -15.62 -8.51
CA MET A 220 -16.07 -16.24 -8.54
C MET A 220 -16.81 -16.07 -9.89
N GLY A 221 -16.22 -15.39 -10.88
CA GLY A 221 -16.81 -15.17 -12.20
C GLY A 221 -17.78 -13.99 -12.31
N ASP A 222 -17.93 -13.16 -11.27
CA ASP A 222 -18.64 -11.87 -11.36
C ASP A 222 -17.72 -10.81 -11.98
N PHE A 223 -17.44 -10.99 -13.28
CA PHE A 223 -16.51 -10.14 -14.02
C PHE A 223 -16.98 -8.69 -14.12
N LYS A 224 -18.31 -8.49 -14.27
CA LYS A 224 -18.90 -7.15 -14.42
C LYS A 224 -18.62 -6.29 -13.19
N THR A 225 -18.89 -6.81 -12.00
CA THR A 225 -18.65 -6.08 -10.75
C THR A 225 -17.16 -6.05 -10.42
N GLY A 226 -16.49 -7.19 -10.58
CA GLY A 226 -15.06 -7.34 -10.29
C GLY A 226 -14.19 -6.34 -11.03
N TRP A 227 -14.29 -6.28 -12.37
CA TRP A 227 -13.47 -5.35 -13.15
C TRP A 227 -13.76 -3.88 -12.84
N ARG A 228 -15.02 -3.54 -12.56
CA ARG A 228 -15.40 -2.17 -12.17
C ARG A 228 -14.75 -1.77 -10.85
N GLN A 229 -14.77 -2.66 -9.86
CA GLN A 229 -14.16 -2.41 -8.55
C GLN A 229 -12.63 -2.43 -8.61
N TYR A 230 -12.03 -3.18 -9.54
CA TYR A 230 -10.58 -3.22 -9.75
C TYR A 230 -9.98 -1.86 -10.17
N GLU A 231 -10.79 -0.90 -10.64
CA GLU A 231 -10.34 0.48 -10.85
C GLU A 231 -9.93 1.18 -9.54
N SER A 232 -10.35 0.68 -8.37
CA SER A 232 -9.86 1.18 -7.07
C SER A 232 -8.34 0.99 -6.88
N ARG A 233 -7.67 0.19 -7.71
CA ARG A 233 -6.20 -0.03 -7.68
C ARG A 233 -5.40 1.27 -7.73
N TRP A 234 -5.94 2.31 -8.39
CA TRP A 234 -5.30 3.62 -8.48
C TRP A 234 -5.18 4.36 -7.15
N GLN A 235 -5.86 3.88 -6.11
CA GLN A 235 -5.88 4.46 -4.77
C GLN A 235 -5.14 3.59 -3.74
N THR A 236 -4.71 2.39 -4.13
CA THR A 236 -4.15 1.36 -3.23
C THR A 236 -2.72 0.98 -3.60
N GLY A 237 -1.96 0.51 -2.60
CA GLY A 237 -0.69 -0.19 -2.80
C GLY A 237 0.32 0.57 -3.68
N PRO A 238 1.11 -0.13 -4.53
CA PRO A 238 2.17 0.49 -5.30
C PRO A 238 1.67 1.32 -6.49
N LEU A 239 0.38 1.26 -6.85
CA LEU A 239 -0.20 2.00 -7.98
C LEU A 239 -0.83 3.34 -7.57
N LYS A 240 -0.93 3.61 -6.26
CA LYS A 240 -1.45 4.86 -5.73
C LYS A 240 -0.74 6.07 -6.36
N GLY A 241 -1.51 6.93 -7.03
CA GLY A 241 -0.99 8.14 -7.68
C GLY A 241 -0.14 7.91 -8.94
N LYS A 242 -0.07 6.68 -9.45
CA LYS A 242 0.67 6.32 -10.67
C LYS A 242 -0.19 6.25 -11.94
N LYS A 243 -1.48 6.57 -11.83
CA LYS A 243 -2.37 6.69 -12.99
C LYS A 243 -1.77 7.71 -13.98
N LEU A 244 -1.81 7.39 -15.28
CA LEU A 244 -1.33 8.29 -16.32
C LEU A 244 -2.00 9.67 -16.19
N LYS A 245 -1.17 10.72 -16.12
CA LYS A 245 -1.63 12.10 -16.15
C LYS A 245 -1.79 12.53 -17.62
N SER A 246 -3.00 12.39 -18.14
CA SER A 246 -3.38 12.89 -19.46
C SER A 246 -4.51 13.91 -19.30
N PRO A 247 -4.55 15.01 -20.09
CA PRO A 247 -5.73 15.88 -20.15
C PRO A 247 -6.93 15.19 -20.80
N GLU A 248 -6.67 14.20 -21.64
CA GLU A 248 -7.70 13.47 -22.39
C GLU A 248 -8.45 12.47 -21.52
N PRO A 249 -9.72 12.18 -21.82
CA PRO A 249 -10.55 11.30 -21.00
C PRO A 249 -10.09 9.83 -21.00
N LEU A 250 -10.32 9.17 -19.87
CA LEU A 250 -10.22 7.72 -19.73
C LEU A 250 -11.39 7.06 -20.46
N TRP A 251 -11.11 6.11 -21.33
CA TRP A 251 -12.12 5.29 -21.99
C TRP A 251 -12.28 3.94 -21.30
N LEU A 252 -13.51 3.62 -20.87
CA LEU A 252 -13.89 2.34 -20.25
C LEU A 252 -15.08 1.69 -20.96
N GLY A 253 -15.19 1.91 -22.28
CA GLY A 253 -16.18 1.26 -23.15
C GLY A 253 -17.47 2.04 -23.41
N GLU A 254 -17.62 3.24 -22.85
CA GLU A 254 -18.85 4.03 -22.96
C GLU A 254 -19.01 4.75 -24.31
N GLU A 255 -17.90 5.18 -24.92
CA GLU A 255 -17.89 5.97 -26.16
C GLU A 255 -17.43 5.17 -27.38
N GLN A 256 -17.95 5.52 -28.56
CA GLN A 256 -17.49 4.92 -29.83
C GLN A 256 -16.13 5.49 -30.23
N LEU A 257 -15.21 4.61 -30.65
CA LEU A 257 -13.85 5.00 -31.04
C LEU A 257 -13.69 5.28 -32.55
N TYR A 258 -14.77 5.23 -33.33
CA TYR A 258 -14.69 5.36 -34.79
C TYR A 258 -14.06 6.70 -35.20
N GLY A 259 -12.95 6.65 -35.96
CA GLY A 259 -12.19 7.82 -36.37
C GLY A 259 -11.39 8.50 -35.26
N LYS A 260 -11.39 7.97 -34.04
CA LYS A 260 -10.65 8.49 -32.88
C LYS A 260 -9.32 7.79 -32.68
N THR A 261 -8.38 8.50 -32.08
CA THR A 261 -7.09 7.97 -31.64
C THR A 261 -7.17 7.59 -30.16
N ILE A 262 -6.84 6.35 -29.82
CA ILE A 262 -6.80 5.88 -28.43
C ILE A 262 -5.39 5.45 -28.04
N LEU A 263 -4.92 5.93 -26.89
CA LEU A 263 -3.68 5.51 -26.25
C LEU A 263 -3.95 4.37 -25.26
N LEU A 264 -3.49 3.17 -25.61
CA LEU A 264 -3.40 2.02 -24.70
C LEU A 264 -2.05 2.05 -24.00
N TRP A 265 -2.00 1.89 -22.68
CA TRP A 265 -0.74 2.00 -21.94
C TRP A 265 -0.58 0.93 -20.86
N ALA A 266 0.64 0.41 -20.73
CA ALA A 266 1.00 -0.56 -19.72
C ALA A 266 1.23 0.10 -18.35
N GLU A 267 0.49 -0.35 -17.34
CA GLU A 267 0.56 0.21 -15.98
C GLU A 267 1.26 -0.69 -14.94
N GLN A 268 1.43 -1.98 -15.24
CA GLN A 268 1.85 -3.01 -14.28
C GLN A 268 3.07 -3.79 -14.79
N GLY A 269 3.28 -5.01 -14.27
CA GLY A 269 4.40 -5.86 -14.64
C GLY A 269 4.33 -6.35 -16.09
N PHE A 270 5.40 -7.01 -16.54
CA PHE A 270 5.47 -7.56 -17.89
C PHE A 270 4.42 -8.65 -18.12
N GLY A 271 4.13 -9.48 -17.10
CA GLY A 271 3.11 -10.52 -17.17
C GLY A 271 1.72 -9.95 -17.48
N ASP A 272 1.26 -8.98 -16.69
CA ASP A 272 -0.03 -8.32 -16.91
C ASP A 272 -0.08 -7.63 -18.28
N THR A 273 0.99 -6.91 -18.64
CA THR A 273 1.07 -6.26 -19.96
C THR A 273 0.85 -7.26 -21.07
N LEU A 274 1.59 -8.38 -21.09
CA LEU A 274 1.44 -9.43 -22.10
C LEU A 274 0.05 -10.06 -22.05
N GLN A 275 -0.49 -10.30 -20.85
CA GLN A 275 -1.82 -10.87 -20.68
C GLN A 275 -2.89 -9.99 -21.31
N PHE A 276 -2.81 -8.67 -21.20
CA PHE A 276 -3.86 -7.77 -21.70
C PHE A 276 -3.61 -7.22 -23.11
N LEU A 277 -2.42 -7.43 -23.70
CA LEU A 277 -2.19 -7.15 -25.13
C LEU A 277 -3.16 -7.91 -26.05
N ARG A 278 -3.74 -9.03 -25.61
CA ARG A 278 -4.77 -9.80 -26.33
C ARG A 278 -6.02 -8.99 -26.72
N TYR A 279 -6.30 -7.89 -26.00
CA TYR A 279 -7.42 -7.00 -26.28
C TYR A 279 -7.12 -5.94 -27.34
N VAL A 280 -5.84 -5.68 -27.62
CA VAL A 280 -5.42 -4.63 -28.56
C VAL A 280 -6.04 -4.81 -29.95
N PRO A 281 -6.11 -6.03 -30.54
CA PRO A 281 -6.78 -6.22 -31.82
C PRO A 281 -8.25 -5.81 -31.83
N LEU A 282 -8.98 -6.00 -30.72
CA LEU A 282 -10.38 -5.58 -30.61
C LEU A 282 -10.51 -4.05 -30.63
N VAL A 283 -9.62 -3.36 -29.92
CA VAL A 283 -9.59 -1.89 -29.92
C VAL A 283 -9.25 -1.38 -31.32
N ALA A 284 -8.22 -1.95 -31.97
CA ALA A 284 -7.77 -1.56 -33.31
C ALA A 284 -8.84 -1.75 -34.40
N GLN A 285 -9.82 -2.64 -34.21
CA GLN A 285 -10.95 -2.80 -35.13
C GLN A 285 -12.00 -1.69 -35.01
N THR A 286 -12.07 -1.03 -33.85
CA THR A 286 -13.08 0.00 -33.55
C THR A 286 -12.55 1.42 -33.59
N ALA A 287 -11.26 1.61 -33.34
CA ALA A 287 -10.60 2.91 -33.31
C ALA A 287 -10.14 3.35 -34.70
N GLY A 288 -10.05 4.66 -34.92
CA GLY A 288 -9.35 5.21 -36.09
C GLY A 288 -7.83 4.94 -36.03
N LEU A 289 -7.25 5.04 -34.83
CA LEU A 289 -5.86 4.66 -34.56
C LEU A 289 -5.70 4.18 -33.11
N ALA A 290 -5.16 2.98 -32.92
CA ALA A 290 -4.74 2.51 -31.60
C ALA A 290 -3.22 2.68 -31.45
N ILE A 291 -2.79 3.42 -30.42
CA ILE A 291 -1.39 3.60 -30.04
C ILE A 291 -1.13 2.80 -28.78
N VAL A 292 -0.16 1.89 -28.80
CA VAL A 292 0.17 1.02 -27.67
C VAL A 292 1.51 1.45 -27.07
N ARG A 293 1.46 1.92 -25.82
CA ARG A 293 2.61 2.38 -25.04
C ARG A 293 3.07 1.31 -24.06
N VAL A 294 4.27 0.77 -24.29
CA VAL A 294 4.83 -0.36 -23.51
C VAL A 294 6.24 -0.09 -22.99
N PRO A 295 6.73 -0.83 -21.99
CA PRO A 295 8.14 -0.85 -21.63
C PRO A 295 9.02 -1.25 -22.83
N VAL A 296 10.23 -0.69 -22.91
CA VAL A 296 11.19 -0.98 -24.00
C VAL A 296 11.38 -2.49 -24.26
N PRO A 297 11.54 -3.35 -23.23
CA PRO A 297 11.70 -4.80 -23.44
C PRO A 297 10.52 -5.48 -24.14
N LEU A 298 9.31 -4.92 -24.04
CA LEU A 298 8.11 -5.52 -24.62
C LEU A 298 7.81 -5.04 -26.05
N ARG A 299 8.53 -4.03 -26.55
CA ARG A 299 8.30 -3.48 -27.91
C ARG A 299 8.33 -4.57 -28.99
N ALA A 300 9.33 -5.44 -28.96
CA ALA A 300 9.48 -6.50 -29.96
C ALA A 300 8.34 -7.52 -29.92
N LEU A 301 7.82 -7.83 -28.72
CA LEU A 301 6.66 -8.72 -28.55
C LEU A 301 5.37 -8.04 -29.01
N THR A 302 5.18 -6.75 -28.72
CA THR A 302 3.99 -6.00 -29.18
C THR A 302 3.90 -5.93 -30.70
N VAL A 303 5.03 -5.88 -31.42
CA VAL A 303 5.07 -5.92 -32.89
C VAL A 303 4.49 -7.21 -33.47
N THR A 304 4.44 -8.30 -32.69
CA THR A 304 3.87 -9.58 -33.16
C THR A 304 2.34 -9.56 -33.26
N LEU A 305 1.68 -8.52 -32.71
CA LEU A 305 0.24 -8.31 -32.87
C LEU A 305 -0.06 -7.99 -34.34
N LYS A 306 -0.76 -8.91 -35.03
CA LYS A 306 -1.12 -8.78 -36.45
C LYS A 306 -2.33 -7.86 -36.65
N CYS A 307 -2.27 -6.63 -36.15
CA CYS A 307 -3.32 -5.61 -36.26
C CYS A 307 -2.73 -4.21 -36.49
N PRO A 308 -3.48 -3.27 -37.09
CA PRO A 308 -2.99 -1.92 -37.38
C PRO A 308 -2.87 -1.09 -36.09
N ILE A 309 -1.66 -1.02 -35.54
CA ILE A 309 -1.33 -0.24 -34.34
C ILE A 309 -0.05 0.55 -34.51
N SER A 310 0.06 1.66 -33.78
CA SER A 310 1.33 2.36 -33.56
C SER A 310 1.91 1.95 -32.21
N ILE A 311 3.21 1.72 -32.13
CA ILE A 311 3.87 1.29 -30.88
C ILE A 311 4.87 2.36 -30.44
N VAL A 312 4.71 2.81 -29.20
CA VAL A 312 5.64 3.75 -28.54
C VAL A 312 6.14 3.16 -27.24
N THR A 313 7.32 3.57 -26.78
CA THR A 313 7.86 3.11 -25.51
C THR A 313 7.68 4.13 -24.40
N HIS A 314 7.84 3.71 -23.15
CA HIS A 314 7.77 4.62 -22.00
C HIS A 314 8.84 5.73 -22.04
N LYS A 315 9.91 5.56 -22.82
CA LYS A 315 10.98 6.55 -23.01
C LYS A 315 10.60 7.65 -24.02
N GLU A 316 9.60 7.40 -24.85
CA GLU A 316 9.14 8.34 -25.85
C GLU A 316 8.10 9.31 -25.25
N PRO A 317 7.96 10.54 -25.79
CA PRO A 317 6.92 11.48 -25.39
C PRO A 317 5.52 10.89 -25.52
N LEU A 318 4.58 11.43 -24.74
CA LEU A 318 3.19 11.02 -24.84
C LEU A 318 2.64 11.45 -26.22
N PRO A 319 2.14 10.52 -27.05
CA PRO A 319 1.60 10.87 -28.36
C PRO A 319 0.27 11.60 -28.21
N SER A 320 -0.11 12.39 -29.23
CA SER A 320 -1.46 12.96 -29.30
C SER A 320 -2.51 11.85 -29.40
N HIS A 321 -3.62 11.99 -28.67
CA HIS A 321 -4.71 11.03 -28.63
C HIS A 321 -6.01 11.74 -28.26
N ASP A 322 -7.17 11.13 -28.54
CA ASP A 322 -8.49 11.59 -28.12
C ASP A 322 -8.93 10.92 -26.81
N PHE A 323 -8.49 9.68 -26.58
CA PHE A 323 -8.81 8.88 -25.40
C PHE A 323 -7.59 8.10 -24.92
N HIS A 324 -7.59 7.68 -23.66
CA HIS A 324 -6.61 6.72 -23.17
C HIS A 324 -7.24 5.60 -22.33
N CYS A 325 -6.62 4.43 -22.32
CA CYS A 325 -7.06 3.27 -21.53
C CYS A 325 -5.86 2.46 -21.02
N PRO A 326 -5.76 2.18 -19.70
CA PRO A 326 -4.81 1.21 -19.17
C PRO A 326 -5.11 -0.17 -19.76
N LEU A 327 -4.08 -0.96 -20.07
CA LEU A 327 -4.28 -2.29 -20.65
C LEU A 327 -5.13 -3.19 -19.76
N VAL A 328 -4.94 -3.14 -18.43
CA VAL A 328 -5.69 -3.98 -17.47
C VAL A 328 -7.14 -3.50 -17.29
N SER A 329 -7.51 -2.33 -17.82
CA SER A 329 -8.90 -1.84 -17.84
C SER A 329 -9.68 -2.30 -19.07
N LEU A 330 -9.03 -2.89 -20.08
CA LEU A 330 -9.71 -3.37 -21.29
C LEU A 330 -10.79 -4.44 -21.03
N PRO A 331 -10.62 -5.39 -20.08
CA PRO A 331 -11.71 -6.30 -19.73
C PRO A 331 -12.97 -5.60 -19.23
N LEU A 332 -12.81 -4.49 -18.48
CA LEU A 332 -13.95 -3.66 -18.09
C LEU A 332 -14.60 -3.02 -19.32
N ALA A 333 -13.78 -2.44 -20.20
CA ALA A 333 -14.25 -1.73 -21.38
C ALA A 333 -15.02 -2.61 -22.37
N PHE A 334 -14.61 -3.87 -22.50
CA PHE A 334 -15.30 -4.85 -23.34
C PHE A 334 -16.37 -5.66 -22.62
N GLY A 335 -16.60 -5.42 -21.32
CA GLY A 335 -17.57 -6.19 -20.53
C GLY A 335 -17.25 -7.68 -20.50
N THR A 336 -15.96 -8.02 -20.40
CA THR A 336 -15.47 -9.38 -20.58
C THR A 336 -16.14 -10.39 -19.66
N THR A 337 -16.57 -11.51 -20.24
CA THR A 337 -16.96 -12.74 -19.54
C THR A 337 -15.96 -13.85 -19.84
N LEU A 338 -16.11 -15.02 -19.21
CA LEU A 338 -15.26 -16.19 -19.45
C LEU A 338 -15.24 -16.59 -20.94
N GLU A 339 -16.39 -16.47 -21.60
CA GLU A 339 -16.60 -16.85 -23.01
C GLU A 339 -16.05 -15.81 -23.99
N SER A 340 -15.81 -14.57 -23.53
CA SER A 340 -15.41 -13.45 -24.37
C SER A 340 -13.95 -13.04 -24.19
N ILE A 341 -13.16 -13.82 -23.45
CA ILE A 341 -11.72 -13.56 -23.27
C ILE A 341 -11.05 -13.75 -24.65
N PRO A 342 -10.34 -12.73 -25.19
CA PRO A 342 -9.64 -12.86 -26.46
C PRO A 342 -8.56 -13.94 -26.37
N ALA A 343 -8.38 -14.69 -27.46
CA ALA A 343 -7.39 -15.77 -27.53
C ALA A 343 -5.96 -15.26 -27.27
#